data_AF-A0A0G1NDF0-F1
#
_entry.id   AF-A0A0G1NDF0-F1
#
_cell.length_a   1.000
_cell.length_b   1.000
_cell.length_c   1.000
_cell.angle_alpha   90.00
_cell.angle_beta   90.00
_cell.angle_gamma   90.00
#
_symmetry.space_group_name_H-M   'P 1'
#
loop_
_entity.id
_entity.type
_entity.pdbx_description
1 polymer ?
#
loop_
_entity_poly.entity_id
_entity_poly.type
_entity_poly.pdbx_seq_one_letter_code
_entity_poly.pdbx_strand_id
1 'polypeptide(L)'
;MKKVLPILLSLSLVFLAGTAVGAQTTDRPARTQPIRPEAIEALEIRQEERQAQRQQWLDQRCDVLENHLSVQINRYQNNADKHTARYERMVARLNALVARLQADGVDTTKLEAAIGVFTEKVQLFAHNAASYVESLKATQGFACGESEGDFRNVLVESRSLLQILRENVLEIRTYWQETLRPLITQLVSTDSEE
;
A
#
# COMPACT_ATOMS: atom_id res chain seq x y z
N MET A 1 -5.26 17.01 -29.04
CA MET A 1 -5.24 18.17 -29.96
C MET A 1 -5.22 19.44 -29.12
N LYS A 2 -4.19 20.27 -29.32
CA LYS A 2 -4.04 21.59 -28.70
C LYS A 2 -5.21 22.49 -29.11
N LYS A 3 -5.83 23.19 -28.17
CA LYS A 3 -6.63 24.40 -28.47
C LYS A 3 -6.28 25.49 -27.47
N VAL A 4 -5.37 26.34 -27.96
CA VAL A 4 -5.06 27.69 -27.52
C VAL A 4 -6.13 28.61 -28.08
N LEU A 5 -6.63 29.61 -27.33
CA LEU A 5 -7.17 30.89 -27.84
C LEU A 5 -7.58 31.84 -26.67
N PRO A 6 -7.81 33.16 -26.88
CA PRO A 6 -6.77 34.21 -26.88
C PRO A 6 -7.12 35.49 -26.06
N ILE A 7 -6.09 36.31 -25.80
CA ILE A 7 -5.96 37.79 -25.92
C ILE A 7 -7.21 38.69 -25.77
N LEU A 8 -7.17 39.60 -24.79
CA LEU A 8 -7.60 41.02 -24.85
C LEU A 8 -6.68 41.83 -23.90
N LEU A 9 -5.60 42.50 -24.34
CA LEU A 9 -5.54 43.84 -24.95
C LEU A 9 -6.40 44.90 -24.23
N SER A 10 -5.82 45.57 -23.23
CA SER A 10 -6.11 46.97 -22.95
C SER A 10 -4.80 47.76 -22.85
N LEU A 11 -4.64 48.58 -23.89
CA LEU A 11 -3.60 49.55 -24.15
C LEU A 11 -3.85 50.76 -23.24
N SER A 12 -2.86 51.17 -22.46
CA SER A 12 -2.81 52.53 -21.90
C SER A 12 -1.37 53.00 -21.90
N LEU A 13 -1.04 53.62 -23.03
CA LEU A 13 0.17 54.39 -23.28
C LEU A 13 0.05 55.69 -22.47
N VAL A 14 0.86 55.87 -21.43
CA VAL A 14 1.17 57.19 -20.88
C VAL A 14 2.68 57.35 -20.95
N PHE A 15 3.12 58.04 -22.00
CA PHE A 15 4.37 58.77 -22.01
C PHE A 15 4.34 59.79 -20.86
N LEU A 16 5.39 59.90 -20.05
CA LEU A 16 6.06 61.17 -19.82
C LEU A 16 7.30 61.02 -18.91
N ALA A 17 8.31 61.80 -19.28
CA ALA A 17 9.46 62.23 -18.50
C ALA A 17 10.51 61.16 -18.14
N GLY A 18 11.52 61.07 -19.01
CA GLY A 18 12.82 60.59 -18.61
C GLY A 18 13.41 61.45 -17.51
N THR A 19 13.75 60.82 -16.40
CA THR A 19 14.95 61.15 -15.64
C THR A 19 15.87 59.95 -15.81
N ALA A 20 16.94 60.17 -16.58
CA ALA A 20 18.08 59.27 -16.58
C ALA A 20 18.66 59.30 -15.15
N VAL A 21 18.18 58.40 -14.28
CA VAL A 21 18.91 58.05 -13.07
C VAL A 21 20.18 57.39 -13.57
N GLY A 22 21.26 58.16 -13.59
CA GLY A 22 22.58 57.67 -13.92
C GLY A 22 22.83 56.38 -13.16
N ALA A 23 23.16 55.33 -13.90
CA ALA A 23 23.72 54.13 -13.34
C ALA A 23 24.99 54.55 -12.60
N GLN A 24 24.88 54.78 -11.29
CA GLN A 24 26.04 54.75 -10.41
C GLN A 24 26.50 53.30 -10.45
N THR A 25 27.42 53.01 -11.36
CA THR A 25 28.36 51.92 -11.20
C THR A 25 29.07 52.19 -9.89
N THR A 26 28.49 51.70 -8.79
CA THR A 26 29.26 51.45 -7.59
C THR A 26 30.24 50.36 -7.99
N ASP A 27 31.39 50.83 -8.44
CA ASP A 27 32.59 50.05 -8.64
C ASP A 27 32.96 49.52 -7.26
N ARG A 28 32.31 48.42 -6.87
CA ARG A 28 32.58 47.72 -5.63
C ARG A 28 33.93 47.06 -5.87
N PRO A 29 35.04 47.55 -5.27
CA PRO A 29 36.32 46.91 -5.49
C PRO A 29 36.16 45.46 -5.09
N ALA A 30 36.49 44.55 -6.01
CA ALA A 30 36.55 43.12 -5.75
C ALA A 30 37.61 42.92 -4.66
N ARG A 31 37.17 42.98 -3.40
CA ARG A 31 38.01 42.71 -2.24
C ARG A 31 38.12 41.20 -2.14
N THR A 32 38.89 40.61 -3.05
CA THR A 32 39.34 39.22 -2.92
C THR A 32 40.39 39.21 -1.81
N GLN A 33 39.93 39.26 -0.55
CA GLN A 33 40.81 38.85 0.54
C GLN A 33 41.09 37.35 0.34
N PRO A 34 42.35 36.89 0.47
CA PRO A 34 42.63 35.47 0.44
C PRO A 34 41.78 34.80 1.52
N ILE A 35 41.03 33.75 1.14
CA ILE A 35 40.22 33.03 2.10
C ILE A 35 41.17 32.49 3.17
N ARG A 36 40.91 32.92 4.41
CA ARG A 36 41.33 32.31 5.67
C ARG A 36 41.54 30.79 5.54
N PRO A 37 42.72 30.14 5.57
CA PRO A 37 42.75 28.66 5.66
C PRO A 37 41.88 28.14 6.82
N GLU A 38 41.86 28.85 7.95
CA GLU A 38 40.95 28.62 9.09
C GLU A 38 39.45 28.68 8.72
N ALA A 39 39.07 29.54 7.76
CA ALA A 39 37.69 29.65 7.32
C ALA A 39 37.29 28.52 6.36
N ILE A 40 38.24 27.96 5.62
CA ILE A 40 38.04 26.76 4.78
C ILE A 40 37.88 25.54 5.67
N GLU A 41 38.78 25.37 6.64
CA GLU A 41 38.73 24.28 7.64
C GLU A 41 37.41 24.30 8.43
N ALA A 42 36.97 25.49 8.91
CA ALA A 42 35.69 25.63 9.61
C ALA A 42 34.45 25.39 8.71
N LEU A 43 34.58 25.45 7.39
CA LEU A 43 33.52 25.09 6.45
C LEU A 43 33.48 23.58 6.21
N GLU A 44 34.64 22.94 6.09
CA GLU A 44 34.79 21.49 5.93
C GLU A 44 34.25 20.75 7.17
N ILE A 45 34.65 21.15 8.37
CA ILE A 45 34.12 20.59 9.63
C ILE A 45 32.59 20.71 9.68
N ARG A 46 32.05 21.88 9.34
CA ARG A 46 30.59 22.09 9.28
C ARG A 46 29.91 21.26 8.20
N GLN A 47 30.59 20.92 7.11
CA GLN A 47 30.05 20.04 6.08
C GLN A 47 30.03 18.60 6.57
N GLU A 48 31.11 18.13 7.19
CA GLU A 48 31.24 16.80 7.78
C GLU A 48 30.21 16.58 8.89
N GLU A 49 30.05 17.53 9.81
CA GLU A 49 29.02 17.48 10.86
C GLU A 49 27.60 17.36 10.27
N ARG A 50 27.30 18.14 9.23
CA ARG A 50 26.01 18.06 8.53
C ARG A 50 25.83 16.73 7.80
N GLN A 51 26.88 16.16 7.22
CA GLN A 51 26.83 14.85 6.58
C GLN A 51 26.60 13.75 7.63
N ALA A 52 27.33 13.77 8.74
CA ALA A 52 27.17 12.83 9.84
C ALA A 52 25.76 12.90 10.46
N GLN A 53 25.23 14.11 10.71
CA GLN A 53 23.86 14.28 11.20
C GLN A 53 22.81 13.78 10.20
N ARG A 54 23.00 14.03 8.90
CA ARG A 54 22.10 13.50 7.86
C ARG A 54 22.14 11.98 7.83
N GLN A 55 23.32 11.37 7.90
CA GLN A 55 23.46 9.92 7.89
C GLN A 55 22.78 9.31 9.13
N GLN A 56 23.05 9.86 10.31
CA GLN A 56 22.42 9.41 11.55
C GLN A 56 20.88 9.51 11.50
N TRP A 57 20.33 10.58 10.92
CA TRP A 57 18.89 10.74 10.74
C TRP A 57 18.31 9.71 9.75
N LEU A 58 19.02 9.43 8.65
CA LEU A 58 18.62 8.42 7.68
C LEU A 58 18.60 7.03 8.33
N ASP A 59 19.65 6.68 9.08
CA ASP A 59 19.75 5.39 9.79
C ASP A 59 18.60 5.22 10.79
N GLN A 60 18.33 6.25 11.61
CA GLN A 60 17.21 6.21 12.56
C GLN A 60 15.85 6.06 11.88
N ARG A 61 15.63 6.80 10.78
CA ARG A 61 14.39 6.71 10.00
C ARG A 61 14.23 5.31 9.41
N CYS A 62 15.33 4.71 8.99
CA CYS A 62 15.41 3.37 8.46
C CYS A 62 15.02 2.32 9.48
N ASP A 63 15.63 2.34 10.66
CA ASP A 63 15.30 1.41 11.75
C ASP A 63 13.79 1.46 12.09
N VAL A 64 13.22 2.67 12.17
CA VAL A 64 11.80 2.87 12.46
C VAL A 64 10.93 2.26 11.36
N LEU A 65 11.28 2.48 10.08
CA LEU A 65 10.51 2.00 8.94
C LEU A 65 10.60 0.48 8.80
N GLU A 66 11.80 -0.10 8.93
CA GLU A 66 12.02 -1.54 8.89
C GLU A 66 11.28 -2.26 10.02
N ASN A 67 11.37 -1.74 11.24
CA ASN A 67 10.64 -2.30 12.38
C ASN A 67 9.12 -2.22 12.14
N HIS A 68 8.62 -1.08 11.64
CA HIS A 68 7.20 -0.93 11.32
C HIS A 68 6.75 -1.92 10.24
N LEU A 69 7.52 -2.10 9.16
CA LEU A 69 7.21 -3.07 8.10
C LEU A 69 7.26 -4.51 8.62
N SER A 70 8.26 -4.86 9.44
CA SER A 70 8.37 -6.17 10.08
C SER A 70 7.15 -6.50 10.94
N VAL A 71 6.69 -5.55 11.76
CA VAL A 71 5.45 -5.71 12.57
C VAL A 71 4.24 -5.91 11.66
N GLN A 72 4.13 -5.17 10.55
CA GLN A 72 3.02 -5.34 9.62
C GLN A 72 3.05 -6.70 8.91
N ILE A 73 4.20 -7.11 8.38
CA ILE A 73 4.41 -8.41 7.72
C ILE A 73 3.97 -9.53 8.66
N ASN A 74 4.49 -9.53 9.90
CA ASN A 74 4.14 -10.54 10.90
C ASN A 74 2.64 -10.53 11.24
N ARG A 75 2.03 -9.36 11.40
CA ARG A 75 0.60 -9.25 11.69
C ARG A 75 -0.25 -9.83 10.58
N TYR A 76 0.04 -9.47 9.33
CA TYR A 76 -0.77 -9.89 8.19
C TYR A 76 -0.57 -11.36 7.85
N GLN A 77 0.66 -11.87 7.94
CA GLN A 77 0.94 -13.30 7.77
C GLN A 77 0.19 -14.13 8.82
N ASN A 78 0.35 -13.81 10.11
CA ASN A 78 -0.36 -14.52 11.19
C ASN A 78 -1.88 -14.46 11.06
N ASN A 79 -2.43 -13.32 10.61
CA ASN A 79 -3.87 -13.20 10.40
C ASN A 79 -4.33 -14.02 9.19
N ALA A 80 -3.59 -13.99 8.09
CA ALA A 80 -3.87 -14.79 6.89
C ALA A 80 -3.90 -16.28 7.22
N ASP A 81 -2.92 -16.78 7.96
CA ASP A 81 -2.85 -18.19 8.37
C ASP A 81 -4.05 -18.58 9.23
N LYS A 82 -4.41 -17.73 10.21
CA LYS A 82 -5.58 -17.96 11.08
C LYS A 82 -6.89 -17.99 10.31
N HIS A 83 -7.06 -17.08 9.35
CA HIS A 83 -8.26 -17.03 8.51
C HIS A 83 -8.35 -18.24 7.58
N THR A 84 -7.26 -18.57 6.89
CA THR A 84 -7.17 -19.73 6.00
C THR A 84 -7.50 -21.02 6.73
N ALA A 85 -6.83 -21.28 7.86
CA ALA A 85 -7.09 -22.47 8.67
C ALA A 85 -8.53 -22.53 9.20
N ARG A 86 -9.17 -21.38 9.50
CA ARG A 86 -10.58 -21.34 9.89
C ARG A 86 -11.48 -21.73 8.72
N TYR A 87 -11.24 -21.19 7.54
CA TYR A 87 -12.05 -21.47 6.37
C TYR A 87 -11.91 -22.91 5.88
N GLU A 88 -10.70 -23.47 5.93
CA GLU A 88 -10.47 -24.89 5.63
C GLU A 88 -11.25 -25.81 6.58
N ARG A 89 -11.27 -25.50 7.88
CA ARG A 89 -12.13 -26.22 8.84
C ARG A 89 -13.61 -26.05 8.53
N MET A 90 -14.05 -24.91 8.01
CA MET A 90 -15.44 -24.73 7.58
C MET A 90 -15.75 -25.63 6.38
N VAL A 91 -14.90 -25.65 5.34
CA VAL A 91 -15.04 -26.54 4.18
C VAL A 91 -15.11 -28.01 4.61
N ALA A 92 -14.20 -28.44 5.50
CA ALA A 92 -14.20 -29.81 6.01
C ALA A 92 -15.53 -30.18 6.71
N ARG A 93 -16.07 -29.28 7.52
CA ARG A 93 -17.37 -29.49 8.20
C ARG A 93 -18.54 -29.51 7.23
N LEU A 94 -18.50 -28.69 6.17
CA LEU A 94 -19.53 -28.70 5.13
C LEU A 94 -19.52 -30.01 4.34
N ASN A 95 -18.34 -30.53 4.00
CA ASN A 95 -18.21 -31.82 3.33
C ASN A 95 -18.69 -32.98 4.21
N ALA A 96 -18.41 -32.93 5.52
CA ALA A 96 -18.94 -33.91 6.46
C ALA A 96 -20.47 -33.86 6.56
N LEU A 97 -21.07 -32.66 6.50
CA LEU A 97 -22.52 -32.49 6.45
C LEU A 97 -23.11 -33.08 5.16
N VAL A 98 -22.50 -32.80 4.01
CA VAL A 98 -22.91 -33.38 2.72
C VAL A 98 -22.93 -34.90 2.79
N ALA A 99 -21.86 -35.52 3.29
CA ALA A 99 -21.77 -36.97 3.41
C ALA A 99 -22.88 -37.57 4.29
N ARG A 100 -23.25 -36.88 5.40
CA ARG A 100 -24.37 -37.29 6.24
C ARG A 100 -25.69 -37.19 5.48
N LEU A 101 -26.00 -36.02 4.92
CA LEU A 101 -27.25 -35.79 4.18
C LEU A 101 -27.43 -36.78 3.01
N GLN A 102 -26.35 -37.10 2.30
CA GLN A 102 -26.37 -38.11 1.24
C GLN A 102 -26.66 -39.52 1.77
N ALA A 103 -26.14 -39.88 2.95
CA ALA A 103 -26.44 -41.15 3.60
C ALA A 103 -27.92 -41.23 4.02
N ASP A 104 -28.52 -40.09 4.34
CA ASP A 104 -29.94 -39.93 4.68
C ASP A 104 -30.83 -39.82 3.40
N GLY A 105 -30.23 -39.89 2.20
CA GLY A 105 -30.96 -39.86 0.92
C GLY A 105 -31.33 -38.45 0.42
N VAL A 106 -30.86 -37.39 1.08
CA VAL A 106 -31.13 -36.00 0.74
C VAL A 106 -30.26 -35.56 -0.47
N ASP A 107 -30.87 -34.86 -1.43
CA ASP A 107 -30.14 -34.26 -2.56
C ASP A 107 -29.29 -33.05 -2.12
N THR A 108 -27.97 -33.20 -2.18
CA THR A 108 -26.99 -32.19 -1.78
C THR A 108 -26.41 -31.38 -2.94
N THR A 109 -26.86 -31.59 -4.18
CA THR A 109 -26.21 -31.03 -5.38
C THR A 109 -25.96 -29.52 -5.29
N LYS A 110 -26.94 -28.76 -4.78
CA LYS A 110 -26.82 -27.30 -4.58
C LYS A 110 -25.82 -26.92 -3.49
N LEU A 111 -25.76 -27.70 -2.41
CA LEU A 111 -24.83 -27.45 -1.31
C LEU A 111 -23.39 -27.74 -1.75
N GLU A 112 -23.15 -28.83 -2.49
CA GLU A 112 -21.84 -29.17 -3.04
C GLU A 112 -21.33 -28.10 -4.01
N ALA A 113 -22.18 -27.64 -4.93
CA ALA A 113 -21.84 -26.53 -5.81
C ALA A 113 -21.51 -25.25 -5.02
N ALA A 114 -22.29 -24.94 -3.98
CA ALA A 114 -22.04 -23.78 -3.15
C ALA A 114 -20.73 -23.88 -2.35
N ILE A 115 -20.36 -25.06 -1.86
CA ILE A 115 -19.08 -25.34 -1.19
C ILE A 115 -17.92 -25.14 -2.16
N GLY A 116 -18.06 -25.55 -3.42
CA GLY A 116 -17.06 -25.30 -4.47
C GLY A 116 -16.72 -23.82 -4.60
N VAL A 117 -17.74 -22.97 -4.79
CA VAL A 117 -17.55 -21.51 -4.90
C VAL A 117 -16.96 -20.91 -3.61
N PHE A 118 -17.38 -21.38 -2.43
CA PHE A 118 -16.78 -20.92 -1.18
C PHE A 118 -15.30 -21.28 -1.09
N THR A 119 -14.93 -22.48 -1.54
CA THR A 119 -13.54 -22.96 -1.57
C THR A 119 -12.68 -22.11 -2.51
N GLU A 120 -13.18 -21.77 -3.69
CA GLU A 120 -12.51 -20.87 -4.63
C GLU A 120 -12.25 -19.48 -4.02
N LYS A 121 -13.24 -18.92 -3.31
CA LYS A 121 -13.09 -17.63 -2.61
C LYS A 121 -12.03 -17.69 -1.51
N VAL A 122 -11.96 -18.80 -0.78
CA VAL A 122 -10.94 -19.03 0.27
C VAL A 122 -9.54 -19.14 -0.35
N GLN A 123 -9.40 -19.84 -1.47
CA GLN A 123 -8.13 -19.94 -2.20
C GLN A 123 -7.67 -18.58 -2.74
N LEU A 124 -8.59 -17.79 -3.29
CA LEU A 124 -8.30 -16.44 -3.76
C LEU A 124 -7.85 -15.52 -2.62
N PHE A 125 -8.51 -15.59 -1.45
CA PHE A 125 -8.08 -14.88 -0.25
C PHE A 125 -6.65 -15.27 0.16
N ALA A 126 -6.33 -16.57 0.21
CA ALA A 126 -5.01 -17.05 0.60
C ALA A 126 -3.92 -16.57 -0.38
N HIS A 127 -4.20 -16.64 -1.69
CA HIS A 127 -3.30 -16.14 -2.73
C HIS A 127 -3.03 -14.63 -2.61
N ASN A 128 -4.08 -13.82 -2.45
CA ASN A 128 -3.94 -12.37 -2.34
C ASN A 128 -3.27 -11.96 -1.01
N ALA A 129 -3.50 -12.71 0.06
CA ALA A 129 -2.82 -12.49 1.33
C ALA A 129 -1.31 -12.74 1.21
N ALA A 130 -0.91 -13.83 0.56
CA ALA A 130 0.50 -14.12 0.29
C ALA A 130 1.13 -13.02 -0.59
N SER A 131 0.45 -12.62 -1.66
CA SER A 131 0.91 -11.53 -2.55
C SER A 131 1.10 -10.21 -1.80
N TYR A 132 0.16 -9.86 -0.92
CA TYR A 132 0.29 -8.67 -0.09
C TYR A 132 1.49 -8.75 0.86
N VAL A 133 1.69 -9.87 1.55
CA VAL A 133 2.85 -10.08 2.44
C VAL A 133 4.17 -9.97 1.67
N GLU A 134 4.26 -10.57 0.49
CA GLU A 134 5.45 -10.46 -0.37
C GLU A 134 5.70 -9.02 -0.82
N SER A 135 4.65 -8.26 -1.17
CA SER A 135 4.79 -6.84 -1.53
C SER A 135 5.33 -5.99 -0.36
N LEU A 136 4.95 -6.31 0.89
CA LEU A 136 5.48 -5.63 2.07
C LEU A 136 6.95 -5.97 2.31
N LYS A 137 7.36 -7.22 2.09
CA LYS A 137 8.77 -7.63 2.16
C LYS A 137 9.61 -6.94 1.08
N ALA A 138 9.07 -6.82 -0.13
CA ALA A 138 9.72 -6.06 -1.21
C ALA A 138 9.84 -4.58 -0.83
N THR A 139 8.80 -3.97 -0.26
CA THR A 139 8.84 -2.59 0.24
C THR A 139 9.94 -2.41 1.30
N GLN A 140 10.12 -3.39 2.19
CA GLN A 140 11.18 -3.37 3.19
C GLN A 140 12.58 -3.39 2.56
N GLY A 141 12.78 -4.15 1.48
CA GLY A 141 14.05 -4.19 0.75
C GLY A 141 14.46 -2.87 0.10
N PHE A 142 13.51 -1.96 -0.18
CA PHE A 142 13.77 -0.64 -0.78
C PHE A 142 13.71 0.52 0.23
N ALA A 143 13.36 0.24 1.49
CA ALA A 143 13.07 1.26 2.51
C ALA A 143 14.24 2.21 2.80
N CYS A 144 15.48 1.74 2.59
CA CYS A 144 16.70 2.32 3.15
C CYS A 144 17.84 2.53 2.15
N GLY A 145 17.57 2.42 0.85
CA GLY A 145 18.52 2.69 -0.22
C GLY A 145 18.19 3.97 -1.01
N GLU A 146 18.98 4.25 -2.06
CA GLU A 146 18.75 5.37 -2.99
C GLU A 146 17.59 5.11 -3.98
N SER A 147 16.82 4.03 -3.78
CA SER A 147 15.74 3.57 -4.66
C SER A 147 14.36 4.16 -4.28
N GLU A 148 14.26 5.48 -4.07
CA GLU A 148 13.00 6.12 -3.65
C GLU A 148 11.85 5.87 -4.65
N GLY A 149 12.17 5.79 -5.95
CA GLY A 149 11.20 5.49 -7.00
C GLY A 149 10.59 4.08 -6.87
N ASP A 150 11.44 3.07 -6.66
CA ASP A 150 11.00 1.68 -6.51
C ASP A 150 10.22 1.49 -5.21
N PHE A 151 10.68 2.11 -4.12
CA PHE A 151 9.94 2.12 -2.86
C PHE A 151 8.51 2.65 -3.03
N ARG A 152 8.34 3.79 -3.73
CA ARG A 152 7.01 4.37 -3.97
C ARG A 152 6.12 3.47 -4.81
N ASN A 153 6.66 2.88 -5.87
CA ASN A 153 5.91 1.99 -6.76
C ASN A 153 5.40 0.76 -6.02
N VAL A 154 6.29 0.06 -5.29
CA VAL A 154 5.93 -1.13 -4.52
C VAL A 154 4.94 -0.78 -3.41
N LEU A 155 5.07 0.38 -2.76
CA LEU A 155 4.12 0.82 -1.73
C LEU A 155 2.71 1.07 -2.29
N VAL A 156 2.59 1.61 -3.51
CA VAL A 156 1.29 1.78 -4.18
C VAL A 156 0.67 0.42 -4.49
N GLU A 157 1.46 -0.52 -4.99
CA GLU A 157 1.04 -1.90 -5.24
C GLU A 157 0.56 -2.59 -3.96
N SER A 158 1.34 -2.52 -2.87
CA SER A 158 0.94 -3.04 -1.55
C SER A 158 -0.39 -2.49 -1.07
N ARG A 159 -0.65 -1.19 -1.27
CA ARG A 159 -1.94 -0.57 -0.89
C ARG A 159 -3.11 -1.13 -1.70
N SER A 160 -2.90 -1.37 -3.00
CA SER A 160 -3.91 -2.00 -3.86
C SER A 160 -4.20 -3.43 -3.41
N LEU A 161 -3.16 -4.22 -3.13
CA LEU A 161 -3.30 -5.60 -2.65
C LEU A 161 -4.03 -5.67 -1.29
N LEU A 162 -3.79 -4.70 -0.39
CA LEU A 162 -4.53 -4.61 0.86
C LEU A 162 -6.04 -4.38 0.65
N GLN A 163 -6.41 -3.57 -0.35
CA GLN A 163 -7.81 -3.34 -0.67
C GLN A 163 -8.47 -4.62 -1.19
N ILE A 164 -7.82 -5.32 -2.12
CA ILE A 164 -8.26 -6.61 -2.65
C ILE A 164 -8.44 -7.64 -1.51
N LEU A 165 -7.48 -7.70 -0.58
CA LEU A 165 -7.55 -8.62 0.56
C LEU A 165 -8.77 -8.36 1.45
N ARG A 166 -9.11 -7.08 1.69
CA ARG A 166 -10.31 -6.70 2.45
C ARG A 166 -11.59 -7.09 1.73
N GLU A 167 -11.63 -6.92 0.42
CA GLU A 167 -12.75 -7.32 -0.42
C GLU A 167 -12.96 -8.84 -0.38
N ASN A 168 -11.89 -9.64 -0.45
CA ASN A 168 -12.02 -11.10 -0.33
C ASN A 168 -12.63 -11.54 1.01
N VAL A 169 -12.23 -10.91 2.13
CA VAL A 169 -12.82 -11.21 3.44
C VAL A 169 -14.31 -10.89 3.46
N LEU A 170 -14.71 -9.77 2.86
CA LEU A 170 -16.11 -9.38 2.74
C LEU A 170 -16.88 -10.39 1.88
N GLU A 171 -16.36 -10.75 0.71
CA GLU A 171 -16.99 -11.72 -0.18
C GLU A 171 -17.20 -13.08 0.48
N ILE A 172 -16.20 -13.60 1.20
CA ILE A 172 -16.32 -14.87 1.93
C ILE A 172 -17.43 -14.77 2.99
N ARG A 173 -17.46 -13.67 3.74
CA ARG A 173 -18.49 -13.44 4.77
C ARG A 173 -19.89 -13.35 4.17
N THR A 174 -20.05 -12.54 3.13
CA THR A 174 -21.32 -12.34 2.43
C THR A 174 -21.80 -13.66 1.84
N TYR A 175 -20.95 -14.39 1.13
CA TYR A 175 -21.29 -15.67 0.54
C TYR A 175 -21.72 -16.72 1.58
N TRP A 176 -21.05 -16.75 2.74
CA TRP A 176 -21.48 -17.58 3.85
C TRP A 176 -22.88 -17.22 4.33
N GLN A 177 -23.15 -15.93 4.54
CA GLN A 177 -24.40 -15.44 5.12
C GLN A 177 -25.59 -15.56 4.16
N GLU A 178 -25.37 -15.29 2.88
CA GLU A 178 -26.42 -15.16 1.88
C GLU A 178 -26.64 -16.43 1.05
N THR A 179 -25.67 -17.35 1.02
CA THR A 179 -25.76 -18.57 0.20
C THR A 179 -25.65 -19.83 1.05
N LEU A 180 -24.50 -20.06 1.70
CA LEU A 180 -24.28 -21.34 2.40
C LEU A 180 -25.22 -21.52 3.59
N ARG A 181 -25.34 -20.51 4.46
CA ARG A 181 -26.14 -20.64 5.68
C ARG A 181 -27.62 -20.90 5.38
N PRO A 182 -28.30 -20.17 4.47
CA PRO A 182 -29.68 -20.48 4.11
C PRO A 182 -29.86 -21.88 3.53
N LEU A 183 -28.97 -22.33 2.64
CA LEU A 183 -29.01 -23.67 2.06
C LEU A 183 -28.89 -24.76 3.12
N ILE A 184 -27.96 -24.61 4.07
CA ILE A 184 -27.78 -25.55 5.17
C ILE A 184 -29.04 -25.59 6.05
N THR A 185 -29.60 -24.43 6.40
CA THR A 185 -30.83 -24.38 7.21
C THR A 185 -31.99 -25.08 6.52
N GLN A 186 -32.16 -24.88 5.21
CA GLN A 186 -33.22 -25.54 4.43
C GLN A 186 -33.06 -27.07 4.39
N LEU A 187 -31.83 -27.56 4.16
CA LEU A 187 -31.58 -29.00 4.07
C LEU A 187 -31.76 -29.69 5.43
N VAL A 188 -31.23 -29.09 6.50
CA VAL A 188 -31.31 -29.66 7.86
C VAL A 188 -32.73 -29.62 8.43
N SER A 189 -33.56 -28.63 8.08
CA SER A 189 -34.96 -28.63 8.50
C SER A 189 -35.77 -29.73 7.81
N THR A 190 -35.48 -30.02 6.54
CA THR A 190 -36.17 -31.05 5.76
C THR A 190 -35.84 -32.46 6.26
N ASP A 191 -34.58 -32.69 6.63
CA ASP A 191 -34.08 -33.94 7.24
C ASP A 191 -34.73 -34.26 8.61
N SER A 192 -35.29 -33.27 9.30
CA SER A 192 -35.89 -33.46 10.63
C SER A 192 -37.39 -33.78 10.65
N GLU A 193 -38.06 -33.75 9.49
CA GLU A 193 -39.50 -33.99 9.36
C GLU A 193 -39.85 -35.39 8.85
N GLU A 194 -38.86 -36.18 8.41
CA GLU A 194 -38.98 -37.60 8.01
C GLU A 194 -38.49 -38.57 9.09
#